data_AF-A0A840QJS6-F1
#
_entry.id   AF-A0A840QJS6-F1
#
_cell.length_a   1.000
_cell.length_b   1.000
_cell.length_c   1.000
_cell.angle_alpha   90.00
_cell.angle_beta   90.00
_cell.angle_gamma   90.00
#
_symmetry.space_group_name_H-M   'P 1'
#
loop_
_entity.id
_entity.type
_entity.pdbx_description
1 polymer ?
#
loop_
_entity_poly.entity_id
_entity_poly.type
_entity_poly.pdbx_seq_one_letter_code
_entity_poly.pdbx_strand_id
1 'polypeptide(L)'
;MAIVAARPGVGKSTLGMGFCRSASVKHGLASVIFSLEMGRAEIMQRLLSAEARVRLSDMRGGRMSDDDWTRLARRMSEVGEAPLFVDDSPNLSMQAIRAKARRLKQRHDLRLIVVDYLQSAPAMPARPGR
;
A
#
# COMPACT_ATOMS: atom_id res chain seq x y z
N MET A 1 6.95 -7.03 15.05
CA MET A 1 5.90 -7.48 14.11
C MET A 1 4.57 -7.02 14.67
N ALA A 2 3.74 -6.36 13.87
CA ALA A 2 2.39 -5.95 14.25
C ALA A 2 1.41 -6.61 13.28
N ILE A 3 0.24 -7.04 13.77
CA ILE A 3 -0.83 -7.62 12.97
C ILE A 3 -2.04 -6.68 13.03
N VAL A 4 -2.58 -6.34 11.88
CA VAL A 4 -3.81 -5.56 11.75
C VAL A 4 -4.89 -6.45 11.15
N ALA A 5 -5.93 -6.75 11.92
CA ALA A 5 -7.07 -7.56 11.50
C ALA A 5 -8.38 -6.77 11.63
N ALA A 6 -9.26 -6.91 10.64
CA ALA A 6 -10.56 -6.27 10.56
C ALA A 6 -11.38 -6.92 9.43
N ARG A 7 -12.70 -6.72 9.43
CA ARG A 7 -13.59 -7.20 8.35
C ARG A 7 -13.24 -6.58 6.98
N PRO A 8 -13.57 -7.24 5.85
CA PRO A 8 -13.46 -6.63 4.52
C PRO A 8 -14.13 -5.25 4.46
N GLY A 9 -13.56 -4.31 3.71
CA GLY A 9 -14.08 -2.94 3.59
C GLY A 9 -13.78 -1.99 4.76
N VAL A 10 -13.30 -2.46 5.91
CA VAL A 10 -13.02 -1.60 7.10
C VAL A 10 -11.76 -0.74 6.95
N GLY A 11 -10.97 -0.94 5.87
CA GLY A 11 -9.85 -0.05 5.54
C GLY A 11 -8.47 -0.47 6.05
N LYS A 12 -8.23 -1.76 6.29
CA LYS A 12 -6.90 -2.31 6.66
C LYS A 12 -5.81 -1.91 5.67
N SER A 13 -6.07 -2.08 4.38
CA SER A 13 -5.15 -1.71 3.30
C SER A 13 -4.85 -0.21 3.33
N THR A 14 -5.90 0.61 3.51
CA THR A 14 -5.77 2.07 3.66
C THR A 14 -4.92 2.46 4.85
N LEU A 15 -5.07 1.77 5.98
CA LEU A 15 -4.25 2.00 7.17
C LEU A 15 -2.78 1.64 6.90
N GLY A 16 -2.52 0.47 6.30
CA GLY A 16 -1.17 0.06 5.91
C GLY A 16 -0.50 1.04 4.94
N MET A 17 -1.22 1.48 3.91
CA MET A 17 -0.78 2.54 2.99
C MET A 17 -0.51 3.85 3.73
N GLY A 18 -1.30 4.20 4.74
CA GLY A 18 -1.09 5.37 5.58
C GLY A 18 0.23 5.33 6.34
N PHE A 19 0.59 4.18 6.91
CA PHE A 19 1.89 4.00 7.58
C PHE A 19 3.06 4.15 6.60
N CYS A 20 3.00 3.49 5.45
CA CYS A 20 4.00 3.63 4.39
C CYS A 20 4.12 5.07 3.88
N ARG A 21 2.99 5.75 3.65
CA ARG A 21 2.95 7.15 3.24
C ARG A 21 3.64 8.04 4.26
N SER A 22 3.31 7.89 5.55
CA SER A 22 3.94 8.69 6.60
C SER A 22 5.45 8.41 6.67
N ALA A 23 5.84 7.14 6.69
CA ALA A 23 7.25 6.74 6.78
C ALA A 23 8.08 7.29 5.61
N SER A 24 7.63 7.08 4.38
CA SER A 24 8.42 7.40 3.19
C SER A 24 8.26 8.84 2.73
N VAL A 25 7.03 9.35 2.60
CA VAL A 25 6.80 10.70 2.06
C VAL A 25 7.13 11.77 3.09
N LYS A 26 6.75 11.59 4.36
CA LYS A 26 6.96 12.62 5.39
C LYS A 26 8.29 12.50 6.11
N HIS A 27 8.81 11.29 6.31
CA HIS A 27 10.01 11.06 7.11
C HIS A 27 11.21 10.54 6.31
N GLY A 28 11.08 10.34 4.99
CA GLY A 28 12.18 9.86 4.16
C GLY A 28 12.67 8.46 4.51
N LEU A 29 11.88 7.67 5.24
CA LEU A 29 12.25 6.31 5.65
C LEU A 29 11.77 5.32 4.60
N ALA A 30 12.68 4.47 4.13
CA ALA A 30 12.35 3.48 3.12
C ALA A 30 11.28 2.52 3.60
N SER A 31 10.20 2.38 2.83
CA SER A 31 9.12 1.44 3.12
C SER A 31 8.65 0.68 1.88
N VAL A 32 8.11 -0.53 2.06
CA VAL A 32 7.59 -1.35 0.98
C VAL A 32 6.20 -1.89 1.30
N ILE A 33 5.32 -1.88 0.31
CA ILE A 33 4.01 -2.54 0.34
C ILE A 33 4.10 -3.76 -0.58
N PHE A 34 3.97 -4.96 -0.01
CA PHE A 34 3.70 -6.18 -0.76
C PHE A 34 2.18 -6.37 -0.80
N SER A 35 1.59 -6.32 -1.99
CA SER A 35 0.15 -6.37 -2.18
C SER A 35 -0.23 -7.53 -3.10
N LEU A 36 -1.20 -8.35 -2.68
CA LEU A 36 -1.80 -9.38 -3.55
C LEU A 36 -3.24 -9.07 -3.96
N GLU A 37 -3.89 -8.13 -3.28
CA GLU A 37 -5.27 -7.73 -3.55
C GLU A 37 -5.33 -6.55 -4.53
N MET A 38 -4.44 -5.57 -4.35
CA MET A 38 -4.47 -4.32 -5.10
C MET A 38 -3.24 -4.18 -5.98
N GLY A 39 -3.46 -3.79 -7.24
CA GLY A 39 -2.37 -3.46 -8.15
C GLY A 39 -1.67 -2.14 -7.79
N ARG A 40 -0.45 -1.96 -8.28
CA ARG A 40 0.39 -0.79 -8.03
C ARG A 40 -0.32 0.51 -8.42
N ALA A 41 -0.97 0.55 -9.57
CA ALA A 41 -1.69 1.74 -10.02
C ALA A 41 -2.78 2.17 -9.04
N GLU A 42 -3.52 1.22 -8.47
CA GLU A 42 -4.55 1.50 -7.47
C GLU A 42 -3.97 2.04 -6.17
N ILE A 43 -2.89 1.40 -5.68
CA ILE A 43 -2.16 1.85 -4.48
C ILE A 43 -1.66 3.28 -4.68
N MET A 44 -1.03 3.57 -5.82
CA MET A 44 -0.51 4.90 -6.14
C MET A 44 -1.63 5.95 -6.21
N GLN A 45 -2.76 5.65 -6.86
CA GLN A 45 -3.91 6.56 -6.89
C GLN A 45 -4.42 6.90 -5.49
N ARG A 46 -4.49 5.92 -4.59
CA ARG A 46 -4.93 6.12 -3.20
C ARG A 46 -3.93 6.93 -2.38
N LEU A 47 -2.64 6.69 -2.57
CA LEU A 47 -1.57 7.47 -1.94
C LEU A 47 -1.63 8.94 -2.39
N LEU A 48 -1.75 9.18 -3.69
CA LEU A 48 -1.86 10.53 -4.27
C LEU A 48 -3.14 11.25 -3.82
N SER A 49 -4.28 10.55 -3.81
CA SER A 49 -5.53 11.07 -3.25
C SER A 49 -5.36 11.54 -1.80
N ALA A 50 -4.70 10.73 -0.98
CA ALA A 50 -4.45 11.05 0.43
C ALA A 50 -3.46 12.20 0.64
N GLU A 51 -2.49 12.38 -0.26
CA GLU A 51 -1.46 13.43 -0.16
C GLU A 51 -1.91 14.75 -0.77
N ALA A 52 -2.59 14.71 -1.92
CA ALA A 52 -3.14 15.89 -2.60
C ALA A 52 -4.46 16.38 -2.00
N ARG A 53 -5.07 15.59 -1.10
CA ARG A 53 -6.40 15.84 -0.50
C ARG A 53 -7.51 15.97 -1.55
N VAL A 54 -7.39 15.22 -2.64
CA VAL A 54 -8.41 15.13 -3.70
C VAL A 54 -9.18 13.83 -3.53
N ARG A 55 -10.51 13.86 -3.68
CA ARG A 55 -11.34 12.65 -3.56
C ARG A 55 -10.96 11.65 -4.66
N LEU A 56 -10.77 10.38 -4.26
CA LEU A 56 -10.42 9.31 -5.21
C LEU A 56 -11.47 9.13 -6.33
N SER A 57 -12.75 9.37 -6.03
CA SER A 57 -13.84 9.34 -7.01
C SER A 57 -13.69 10.42 -8.10
N ASP A 58 -13.12 11.56 -7.74
CA ASP A 58 -12.99 12.70 -8.63
C ASP A 58 -11.76 12.50 -9.51
N MET A 59 -10.67 11.97 -8.92
CA MET A 59 -9.49 11.53 -9.68
C MET A 59 -9.84 10.45 -10.71
N ARG A 60 -10.61 9.43 -10.32
CA ARG A 60 -11.02 8.34 -11.24
C ARG A 60 -12.02 8.80 -12.30
N GLY A 61 -12.91 9.73 -11.94
CA GLY A 61 -13.94 10.25 -12.83
C GLY A 61 -13.48 11.42 -13.71
N GLY A 62 -12.24 11.89 -13.58
CA GLY A 62 -11.74 13.06 -14.29
C GLY A 62 -12.43 14.37 -13.91
N ARG A 63 -13.07 14.44 -12.74
CA ARG A 63 -13.85 15.60 -12.25
C ARG A 63 -13.03 16.45 -11.27
N MET A 64 -11.81 16.79 -11.67
CA MET A 64 -10.88 17.58 -10.86
C MET A 64 -10.91 19.03 -11.32
N SER A 65 -10.94 19.96 -10.36
CA SER A 65 -10.74 21.38 -10.64
C SER A 65 -9.29 21.67 -11.03
N ASP A 66 -9.02 22.84 -11.59
CA ASP A 66 -7.64 23.26 -11.92
C ASP A 66 -6.73 23.32 -10.68
N ASP A 67 -7.29 23.70 -9.52
CA ASP A 67 -6.59 23.67 -8.24
C ASP A 67 -6.28 22.23 -7.79
N ASP A 68 -7.23 21.29 -7.96
CA ASP A 68 -6.98 19.87 -7.71
C ASP A 68 -5.86 19.32 -8.57
N TRP A 69 -5.86 19.65 -9.87
CA TRP A 69 -4.80 19.25 -10.80
C TRP A 69 -3.45 19.80 -10.38
N THR A 70 -3.40 21.09 -10.01
CA THR A 70 -2.17 21.74 -9.54
C THR A 70 -1.64 21.09 -8.27
N ARG A 71 -2.50 20.81 -7.29
CA ARG A 71 -2.12 20.09 -6.06
C ARG A 71 -1.63 18.68 -6.36
N LEU A 72 -2.33 17.96 -7.23
CA LEU A 72 -1.98 16.59 -7.59
C LEU A 72 -0.60 16.52 -8.28
N ALA A 73 -0.35 17.39 -9.26
CA ALA A 73 0.92 17.45 -9.98
C ALA A 73 2.09 17.71 -9.03
N ARG A 74 1.94 18.65 -8.09
CA ARG A 74 2.96 18.92 -7.06
C ARG A 74 3.24 17.70 -6.19
N ARG A 75 2.19 17.05 -5.66
CA ARG A 75 2.35 15.87 -4.79
C ARG A 75 2.85 14.64 -5.54
N MET A 76 2.58 14.53 -6.83
CA MET A 76 3.08 13.43 -7.65
C MET A 76 4.61 13.40 -7.70
N SER A 77 5.25 14.56 -7.82
CA SER A 77 6.71 14.66 -7.73
C SER A 77 7.22 14.25 -6.35
N GLU A 78 6.63 14.78 -5.26
CA GLU A 78 7.03 14.44 -3.89
C GLU A 78 6.90 12.93 -3.59
N VAL A 79 5.80 12.31 -4.02
CA VAL A 79 5.58 10.86 -3.84
C VAL A 79 6.52 10.04 -4.73
N GLY A 80 6.87 10.54 -5.92
CA GLY A 80 7.79 9.88 -6.85
C GLY A 80 9.24 9.83 -6.35
N GLU A 81 9.68 10.86 -5.64
CA GLU A 81 11.01 10.93 -5.03
C GLU A 81 11.11 10.21 -3.68
N ALA A 82 9.99 9.90 -3.03
CA ALA A 82 9.97 9.23 -1.75
C ALA A 82 10.49 7.77 -1.86
N PRO A 83 11.20 7.24 -0.85
CA PRO A 83 11.68 5.86 -0.84
C PRO A 83 10.55 4.85 -0.53
N LEU A 84 9.48 4.89 -1.32
CA LEU A 84 8.27 4.09 -1.20
C LEU A 84 8.21 3.07 -2.34
N PHE A 85 8.32 1.79 -1.98
CA PHE A 85 8.28 0.69 -2.93
C PHE A 85 6.92 -0.01 -2.89
N VAL A 86 6.44 -0.44 -4.06
CA VAL A 86 5.22 -1.24 -4.18
C VAL A 86 5.55 -2.46 -5.02
N ASP A 87 5.20 -3.63 -4.50
CA ASP A 87 5.37 -4.91 -5.16
C ASP A 87 4.02 -5.63 -5.20
N ASP A 88 3.42 -5.64 -6.40
CA ASP A 88 2.15 -6.29 -6.73
C ASP A 88 2.38 -7.55 -7.58
N SER A 89 3.57 -8.18 -7.47
CA SER A 89 3.86 -9.40 -8.22
C SER A 89 2.83 -10.49 -7.88
N PRO A 90 2.23 -11.17 -8.87
CA PRO A 90 1.33 -12.28 -8.60
C PRO A 90 2.08 -13.40 -7.87
N ASN A 91 1.36 -14.19 -7.07
CA ASN A 91 1.90 -15.37 -6.37
C ASN A 91 3.12 -15.09 -5.45
N LEU A 92 3.14 -13.93 -4.78
CA LEU A 92 4.16 -13.59 -3.78
C LEU A 92 4.20 -14.62 -2.64
N SER A 93 5.16 -15.54 -2.71
CA SER A 93 5.46 -16.46 -1.61
C SER A 93 6.18 -15.75 -0.48
N MET A 94 6.07 -16.27 0.75
CA MET A 94 6.78 -15.70 1.91
C MET A 94 8.31 -15.68 1.70
N GLN A 95 8.85 -16.67 1.00
CA GLN A 95 10.27 -16.72 0.66
C GLN A 95 10.67 -15.60 -0.32
N ALA A 96 9.81 -15.32 -1.31
CA ALA A 96 10.02 -14.24 -2.26
C ALA A 96 9.95 -12.86 -1.58
N ILE A 97 8.95 -12.65 -0.71
CA ILE A 97 8.82 -11.43 0.12
C ILE A 97 10.11 -11.22 0.93
N ARG A 98 10.57 -12.24 1.64
CA ARG A 98 11.81 -12.17 2.45
C ARG A 98 13.04 -11.85 1.59
N ALA A 99 13.17 -12.45 0.42
CA ALA A 99 14.30 -12.18 -0.48
C ALA A 99 14.29 -10.72 -0.98
N LYS A 100 13.14 -10.24 -1.45
CA LYS A 100 12.96 -8.87 -1.93
C LYS A 100 13.18 -7.83 -0.82
N ALA A 101 12.62 -8.07 0.37
CA ALA A 101 12.80 -7.20 1.53
C ALA A 101 14.28 -7.10 1.96
N ARG A 102 15.03 -8.21 1.97
CA ARG A 102 16.48 -8.18 2.27
C ARG A 102 17.26 -7.36 1.25
N ARG A 103 16.95 -7.49 -0.04
CA ARG A 103 17.57 -6.69 -1.11
C ARG A 103 17.29 -5.20 -0.94
N LEU A 104 16.05 -4.83 -0.61
CA LEU A 104 15.68 -3.45 -0.31
C LEU A 104 16.36 -2.93 0.94
N LYS A 105 16.51 -3.75 1.99
CA LYS A 105 17.25 -3.39 3.21
C LYS A 105 18.71 -3.03 2.90
N GLN A 106 19.38 -3.82 2.07
CA GLN A 106 20.77 -3.59 1.69
C GLN A 106 20.97 -2.33 0.84
N ARG A 107 20.02 -2.02 -0.05
CA ARG A 107 20.15 -0.89 -0.99
C ARG A 107 19.62 0.44 -0.47
N HIS A 108 18.60 0.41 0.39
CA HIS A 108 17.83 1.61 0.77
C HIS A 108 17.58 1.72 2.28
N ASP A 109 18.25 0.91 3.11
CA ASP A 109 18.03 0.87 4.57
C ASP A 109 16.54 0.67 4.96
N LEU A 110 15.82 -0.23 4.29
CA LEU A 110 14.39 -0.51 4.53
C LEU A 110 14.01 -0.53 6.03
N ARG A 111 12.99 0.27 6.40
CA ARG A 111 12.55 0.51 7.78
C ARG A 111 11.15 0.00 8.08
N LEU A 112 10.31 -0.14 7.06
CA LEU A 112 8.94 -0.59 7.19
C LEU A 112 8.57 -1.55 6.05
N ILE A 113 7.94 -2.66 6.41
CA ILE A 113 7.36 -3.62 5.48
C ILE A 113 5.88 -3.75 5.83
N VAL A 114 5.02 -3.45 4.87
CA VAL A 114 3.59 -3.73 4.94
C VAL A 114 3.30 -4.87 3.98
N VAL A 115 2.58 -5.86 4.47
CA VAL A 115 2.13 -7.02 3.68
C VAL A 115 0.60 -7.01 3.73
N ASP A 116 -0.02 -6.73 2.60
CA ASP A 116 -1.48 -6.83 2.42
C ASP A 116 -1.79 -8.18 1.76
N TYR A 117 -1.91 -9.18 2.62
CA TYR A 117 -2.06 -10.58 2.27
C TYR A 117 -3.43 -11.06 2.76
N LEU A 118 -4.34 -11.29 1.84
CA LEU A 118 -5.58 -12.00 2.13
C LEU A 118 -5.35 -13.48 1.79
N GLN A 119 -5.13 -14.30 2.81
CA GLN A 119 -5.44 -15.72 2.70
C GLN A 119 -6.89 -15.88 3.15
N SER A 120 -7.82 -15.90 2.20
CA SER A 120 -9.07 -16.63 2.44
C SER A 120 -8.72 -18.11 2.47
N ALA A 121 -8.45 -18.65 3.66
CA ALA A 121 -8.58 -20.08 3.83
C ALA A 121 -10.04 -20.45 3.51
N PRO A 122 -10.31 -21.54 2.77
CA PRO A 122 -11.66 -22.10 2.77
C PRO A 122 -12.01 -22.38 4.23
N ALA A 123 -13.20 -21.96 4.66
CA ALA A 123 -13.69 -22.26 6.00
C ALA A 123 -13.54 -23.76 6.23
N MET A 124 -12.75 -24.15 7.23
CA MET A 124 -12.62 -25.55 7.60
C MET A 124 -14.03 -26.05 7.92
N PRO A 125 -14.53 -27.12 7.28
CA PRO A 125 -15.87 -27.61 7.54
C PRO A 125 -15.99 -27.90 9.04
N ALA A 126 -17.06 -27.39 9.65
CA ALA A 126 -17.36 -27.61 11.04
C ALA A 126 -17.27 -29.11 11.32
N ARG A 127 -16.44 -29.51 12.30
CA ARG A 127 -16.39 -30.90 12.73
C ARG A 127 -17.80 -31.28 13.18
N PRO A 128 -18.41 -32.35 12.62
CA PRO A 128 -19.67 -32.85 13.14
C PRO A 128 -19.49 -33.19 14.63
N GLY A 129 -20.45 -32.74 15.44
CA GLY A 129 -20.43 -32.83 16.89
C GLY A 129 -20.15 -34.26 17.37
N ARG A 130 -19.40 -34.35 18.47
CA ARG A 130 -19.48 -35.49 19.38
C ARG A 130 -20.66 -35.30 20.30
#